data_AF-A0A537HUP0-F1
#
_entry.id   AF-A0A537HUP0-F1
#
_cell.length_a   1.000
_cell.length_b   1.000
_cell.length_c   1.000
_cell.angle_alpha   90.00
_cell.angle_beta   90.00
_cell.angle_gamma   90.00
#
_symmetry.space_group_name_H-M   'P 1'
#
loop_
_entity.id
_entity.type
_entity.pdbx_description
1 polymer ?
#
loop_
_entity_poly.entity_id
_entity_poly.type
_entity_poly.pdbx_seq_one_letter_code
_entity_poly.pdbx_strand_id
1 'polypeptide(L)'
;MAEQEVIKHTKKIFGLWSSEKGFWHKAGEFLLEIFIIVFAVTVSIYFHDWSEAKHQRHETKEFLLGLKQDLQTDIAEMNEDKKSFNLSGKAFNYITNRKLNEKINPDTIKKYKGWIFNTTGLVPNSGRFEGFKSSGKIGTISNKELQNNIMDLYQENIPNVISSTNYYTLKKQKLFDHISSTKKRITDSTTNETEVLASDQSFNICKTLTFVNEIIDRYDICINKMKTIIDQINKEYGE
;
A
#
# COMPACT_ATOMS: atom_id res chain seq x y z
N MET A 1 32.10 -21.98 -22.83
CA MET A 1 32.33 -23.44 -22.61
C MET A 1 31.40 -24.29 -23.49
N ALA A 2 30.09 -24.03 -23.52
CA ALA A 2 29.15 -24.76 -24.39
C ALA A 2 29.53 -24.74 -25.89
N GLU A 3 30.01 -23.60 -26.43
CA GLU A 3 30.42 -23.50 -27.83
C GLU A 3 31.58 -24.43 -28.21
N GLN A 4 32.56 -24.63 -27.31
CA GLN A 4 33.70 -25.51 -27.59
C GLN A 4 33.31 -27.00 -27.60
N GLU A 5 32.33 -27.39 -26.78
CA GLU A 5 31.78 -28.76 -26.82
C GLU A 5 30.94 -28.98 -28.06
N VAL A 6 30.05 -28.04 -28.42
CA VAL A 6 29.25 -28.11 -29.65
C VAL A 6 30.15 -28.23 -30.89
N ILE A 7 31.25 -27.47 -30.96
CA ILE A 7 32.24 -27.57 -32.05
C ILE A 7 32.92 -28.95 -32.08
N LYS A 8 33.22 -29.55 -30.91
CA LYS A 8 33.81 -30.89 -30.80
C LYS A 8 32.85 -31.97 -31.31
N HIS A 9 31.59 -31.93 -30.89
CA HIS A 9 30.56 -32.88 -31.32
C HIS A 9 30.25 -32.73 -32.82
N THR A 10 30.21 -31.49 -33.33
CA THR A 10 30.04 -31.21 -34.77
C THR A 10 31.20 -31.77 -35.61
N LYS A 11 32.45 -31.63 -35.14
CA LYS A 11 33.63 -32.25 -35.79
C LYS A 11 33.57 -33.78 -35.77
N LYS A 12 33.08 -34.36 -34.67
CA LYS A 12 32.96 -35.82 -34.51
C LYS A 12 31.92 -36.40 -35.47
N ILE A 13 30.78 -35.72 -35.64
CA ILE A 13 29.75 -36.06 -36.62
C ILE A 13 30.31 -36.05 -38.05
N PHE A 14 31.10 -35.04 -38.42
CA PHE A 14 31.76 -34.98 -39.72
C PHE A 14 32.78 -36.12 -39.93
N GLY A 15 33.53 -36.49 -38.89
CA GLY A 15 34.49 -37.59 -38.94
C GLY A 15 33.86 -38.98 -39.09
N LEU A 16 32.65 -39.20 -38.54
CA LEU A 16 31.92 -40.46 -38.63
C LEU A 16 31.45 -40.78 -40.05
N TRP A 17 31.19 -39.75 -40.87
CA TRP A 17 30.76 -39.91 -42.26
C TRP A 17 31.86 -40.53 -43.14
N SER A 18 33.14 -40.31 -42.81
CA SER A 18 34.32 -40.78 -43.55
C SER A 18 34.79 -42.23 -43.24
N SER A 19 34.12 -42.97 -42.35
CA SER A 19 34.58 -44.31 -41.90
C SER A 19 33.82 -45.49 -42.57
N GLU A 20 34.45 -46.65 -42.80
CA GLU A 20 33.80 -47.87 -43.36
C GLU A 20 32.91 -48.65 -42.36
N LYS A 21 32.25 -47.97 -41.40
CA LYS A 21 31.32 -48.63 -40.47
C LYS A 21 29.95 -48.86 -41.10
N GLY A 22 29.30 -49.98 -40.75
CA GLY A 22 27.95 -50.32 -41.20
C GLY A 22 26.91 -49.23 -40.86
N PHE A 23 25.97 -49.00 -41.78
CA PHE A 23 24.98 -47.91 -41.74
C PHE A 23 24.26 -47.74 -40.38
N TRP A 24 23.85 -48.86 -39.77
CA TRP A 24 23.17 -48.87 -38.46
C TRP A 24 24.03 -48.35 -37.30
N HIS A 25 25.35 -48.57 -37.36
CA HIS A 25 26.27 -48.10 -36.33
C HIS A 25 26.49 -46.59 -36.43
N LYS A 26 26.60 -46.06 -37.66
CA LYS A 26 26.69 -44.62 -37.93
C LYS A 26 25.41 -43.87 -37.52
N ALA A 27 24.25 -44.45 -37.82
CA ALA A 27 22.95 -43.87 -37.43
C ALA A 27 22.78 -43.85 -35.89
N GLY A 28 23.20 -44.91 -35.19
CA GLY A 28 23.19 -44.96 -33.73
C GLY A 28 24.12 -43.94 -33.08
N GLU A 29 25.38 -43.81 -33.56
CA GLU A 29 26.33 -42.81 -33.07
C GLU A 29 25.83 -41.38 -33.34
N PHE A 30 25.22 -41.13 -34.50
CA PHE A 30 24.64 -39.82 -34.84
C PHE A 30 23.41 -39.46 -33.97
N LEU A 31 22.49 -40.40 -33.74
CA LEU A 31 21.33 -40.19 -32.86
C LEU A 31 21.75 -39.98 -31.41
N LEU A 32 22.76 -40.71 -30.93
CA LEU A 32 23.31 -40.53 -29.59
C LEU A 32 23.93 -39.13 -29.42
N GLU A 33 24.63 -38.63 -30.45
CA GLU A 33 25.22 -37.29 -30.42
C GLU A 33 24.14 -36.19 -30.39
N ILE A 34 23.09 -36.32 -31.23
CA ILE A 34 21.93 -35.42 -31.18
C ILE A 34 21.25 -35.47 -29.81
N PHE A 35 21.06 -36.67 -29.27
CA PHE A 35 20.45 -36.86 -27.96
C PHE A 35 21.27 -36.16 -26.87
N ILE A 36 22.60 -36.29 -26.88
CA ILE A 36 23.48 -35.61 -25.92
C ILE A 36 23.34 -34.09 -26.01
N ILE A 37 23.32 -33.53 -27.22
CA ILE A 37 23.17 -32.07 -27.44
C ILE A 37 21.80 -31.59 -26.94
N VAL A 38 20.72 -32.26 -27.34
CA VAL A 38 19.36 -31.91 -26.92
C VAL A 38 19.23 -32.03 -25.40
N PHE A 39 19.72 -33.12 -24.82
CA PHE A 39 19.72 -33.34 -23.37
C PHE A 39 20.48 -32.23 -22.64
N ALA A 40 21.69 -31.86 -23.10
CA ALA A 40 22.47 -30.79 -22.49
C ALA A 40 21.75 -29.44 -22.54
N VAL A 41 21.15 -29.08 -23.69
CA VAL A 41 20.38 -27.83 -23.85
C VAL A 41 19.14 -27.84 -22.96
N THR A 42 18.39 -28.94 -22.93
CA THR A 42 17.19 -29.08 -22.09
C THR A 42 17.54 -28.95 -20.61
N VAL A 43 18.59 -29.65 -20.15
CA VAL A 43 19.06 -29.58 -18.75
C VAL A 43 19.52 -28.16 -18.41
N SER A 44 20.23 -27.48 -19.32
CA SER A 44 20.65 -26.10 -19.13
C SER A 44 19.47 -25.14 -18.95
N ILE A 45 18.45 -25.23 -19.81
CA ILE A 45 17.23 -24.41 -19.69
C ILE A 45 16.50 -24.73 -18.38
N TYR A 46 16.36 -26.02 -18.06
CA TYR A 46 15.72 -26.45 -16.83
C TYR A 46 16.39 -25.91 -15.57
N PHE A 47 17.73 -25.98 -15.49
CA PHE A 47 18.47 -25.41 -14.35
C PHE A 47 18.34 -23.89 -14.28
N HIS A 48 18.33 -23.21 -15.42
CA HIS A 48 18.14 -21.77 -15.48
C HIS A 48 16.75 -21.38 -14.96
N ASP A 49 15.69 -22.01 -15.47
CA ASP A 49 14.31 -21.76 -15.04
C ASP A 49 14.10 -22.06 -13.55
N TRP A 50 14.73 -23.13 -13.05
CA TRP A 50 14.67 -23.48 -11.62
C TRP A 50 15.37 -22.45 -10.74
N SER A 51 16.57 -21.99 -11.14
CA SER A 51 17.31 -20.96 -10.42
C SER A 51 16.54 -19.63 -10.40
N GLU A 52 15.98 -19.24 -11.54
CA GLU A 52 15.17 -18.03 -11.69
C GLU A 52 13.91 -18.10 -10.81
N ALA A 53 13.16 -19.20 -10.85
CA ALA A 53 11.99 -19.39 -10.01
C ALA A 53 12.32 -19.35 -8.51
N LYS A 54 13.48 -19.89 -8.11
CA LYS A 54 13.96 -19.81 -6.72
C LYS A 54 14.27 -18.37 -6.32
N HIS A 55 14.92 -17.61 -7.20
CA HIS A 55 15.24 -16.21 -6.95
C HIS A 55 13.96 -15.37 -6.82
N GLN A 56 13.02 -15.51 -7.76
CA GLN A 56 11.73 -14.80 -7.72
C GLN A 56 10.92 -15.12 -6.46
N ARG A 57 10.91 -16.37 -6.01
CA ARG A 57 10.26 -16.77 -4.75
C ARG A 57 10.92 -16.13 -3.53
N HIS A 58 12.25 -16.02 -3.53
CA HIS A 58 12.97 -15.36 -2.44
C HIS A 58 12.64 -13.87 -2.37
N GLU A 59 12.71 -13.16 -3.50
CA GLU A 59 12.34 -11.74 -3.57
C GLU A 59 10.88 -11.49 -3.18
N THR A 60 9.96 -12.37 -3.61
CA THR A 60 8.54 -12.30 -3.24
C THR A 60 8.36 -12.48 -1.73
N LYS A 61 9.08 -13.43 -1.13
CA LYS A 61 9.05 -13.65 0.33
C LYS A 61 9.56 -12.41 1.08
N GLU A 62 10.70 -11.85 0.68
CA GLU A 62 11.25 -10.64 1.32
C GLU A 62 10.30 -9.45 1.18
N PHE A 63 9.69 -9.29 0.00
CA PHE A 63 8.66 -8.30 -0.24
C PHE A 63 7.47 -8.47 0.71
N LEU A 64 6.88 -9.66 0.80
CA LEU A 64 5.69 -9.90 1.61
C LEU A 64 5.96 -9.78 3.11
N LEU A 65 7.11 -10.25 3.59
CA LEU A 65 7.49 -10.09 5.00
C LEU A 65 7.75 -8.63 5.36
N GLY A 66 8.40 -7.87 4.48
CA GLY A 66 8.55 -6.43 4.66
C GLY A 66 7.21 -5.69 4.60
N LEU A 67 6.35 -6.05 3.66
CA LEU A 67 5.01 -5.47 3.53
C LEU A 67 4.19 -5.69 4.80
N LYS A 68 4.24 -6.88 5.40
CA LYS A 68 3.59 -7.15 6.68
C LYS A 68 3.98 -6.15 7.77
N GLN A 69 5.26 -5.79 7.87
CA GLN A 69 5.74 -4.81 8.86
C GLN A 69 5.22 -3.41 8.56
N ASP A 70 5.23 -3.03 7.27
CA ASP A 70 4.70 -1.75 6.80
C ASP A 70 3.20 -1.64 7.16
N LEU A 71 2.41 -2.69 6.88
CA LEU A 71 0.98 -2.75 7.19
C LEU A 71 0.68 -2.70 8.69
N GLN A 72 1.52 -3.31 9.54
CA GLN A 72 1.35 -3.23 10.99
C GLN A 72 1.54 -1.81 11.50
N THR A 73 2.49 -1.07 10.92
CA THR A 73 2.73 0.33 11.23
C THR A 73 1.57 1.20 10.76
N ASP A 74 1.13 1.01 9.51
CA ASP A 74 -0.01 1.72 8.94
C ASP A 74 -1.28 1.51 9.78
N ILE A 75 -1.57 0.28 10.23
CA ILE A 75 -2.71 0.00 11.11
C ILE A 75 -2.64 0.81 12.41
N ALA A 76 -1.45 0.93 13.02
CA ALA A 76 -1.30 1.68 14.27
C ALA A 76 -1.57 3.18 14.06
N GLU A 77 -1.01 3.76 12.99
CA GLU A 77 -1.22 5.16 12.63
C GLU A 77 -2.69 5.43 12.27
N MET A 78 -3.30 4.56 11.46
CA MET A 78 -4.70 4.65 11.07
C MET A 78 -5.66 4.59 12.28
N ASN A 79 -5.31 3.85 13.34
CA ASN A 79 -6.11 3.85 14.56
C ASN A 79 -6.03 5.18 15.34
N GLU A 80 -4.88 5.82 15.39
CA GLU A 80 -4.74 7.16 15.99
C GLU A 80 -5.44 8.23 15.14
N ASP A 81 -5.41 8.11 13.81
CA ASP A 81 -6.17 8.99 12.91
C ASP A 81 -7.68 8.89 13.16
N LYS A 82 -8.22 7.66 13.24
CA LYS A 82 -9.63 7.44 13.61
C LYS A 82 -10.01 8.10 14.92
N LYS A 83 -9.13 8.03 15.92
CA LYS A 83 -9.32 8.66 17.23
C LYS A 83 -9.34 10.18 17.11
N SER A 84 -8.46 10.76 16.30
CA SER A 84 -8.45 12.19 15.97
C SER A 84 -9.76 12.63 15.30
N PHE A 85 -10.27 11.87 14.32
CA PHE A 85 -11.57 12.17 13.70
C PHE A 85 -12.72 12.10 14.69
N ASN A 86 -12.76 11.09 15.57
CA ASN A 86 -13.79 10.97 16.59
C ASN A 86 -13.76 12.17 17.56
N LEU A 87 -12.58 12.58 18.02
CA LEU A 87 -12.42 13.74 18.91
C LEU A 87 -12.76 15.06 18.20
N SER A 88 -12.39 15.20 16.93
CA SER A 88 -12.80 16.33 16.09
C SER A 88 -14.31 16.40 15.93
N GLY A 89 -14.95 15.26 15.62
CA GLY A 89 -16.42 15.16 15.52
C GLY A 89 -17.11 15.54 16.83
N LYS A 90 -16.59 15.11 17.99
CA LYS A 90 -17.09 15.53 19.32
C LYS A 90 -16.93 17.04 19.55
N ALA A 91 -15.79 17.61 19.17
CA ALA A 91 -15.54 19.04 19.29
C ALA A 91 -16.53 19.87 18.46
N PHE A 92 -16.75 19.49 17.20
CA PHE A 92 -17.69 20.18 16.33
C PHE A 92 -19.15 19.95 16.76
N ASN A 93 -19.50 18.76 17.25
CA ASN A 93 -20.81 18.51 17.83
C ASN A 93 -21.08 19.39 19.05
N TYR A 94 -20.09 19.61 19.92
CA TYR A 94 -20.22 20.55 21.04
C TYR A 94 -20.51 21.97 20.55
N ILE A 95 -19.82 22.42 19.50
CA ILE A 95 -20.05 23.74 18.88
C ILE A 95 -21.48 23.81 18.31
N THR A 96 -21.99 22.76 17.66
CA THR A 96 -23.26 22.81 16.91
C THR A 96 -24.50 22.37 17.68
N ASN A 97 -24.37 21.73 18.84
CA ASN A 97 -25.52 21.28 19.64
C ASN A 97 -26.04 22.35 20.62
N ARG A 98 -25.51 23.57 20.52
CA ARG A 98 -25.97 24.73 21.29
C ARG A 98 -27.28 25.30 20.75
N LYS A 99 -28.07 25.92 21.62
CA LYS A 99 -29.23 26.73 21.21
C LYS A 99 -28.79 28.05 20.58
N LEU A 100 -29.68 28.67 19.80
CA LEU A 100 -29.46 30.03 19.28
C LEU A 100 -29.17 30.98 20.45
N ASN A 101 -28.10 31.78 20.35
CA ASN A 101 -27.61 32.72 21.37
C ASN A 101 -27.03 32.09 22.65
N GLU A 102 -26.91 30.77 22.74
CA GLU A 102 -26.21 30.11 23.84
C GLU A 102 -24.70 30.37 23.73
N LYS A 103 -24.10 30.86 24.82
CA LYS A 103 -22.67 31.17 24.87
C LYS A 103 -21.84 29.89 24.88
N ILE A 104 -20.75 29.90 24.12
CA ILE A 104 -19.75 28.83 24.16
C ILE A 104 -18.91 28.96 25.44
N ASN A 105 -18.79 27.86 26.20
CA ASN A 105 -17.85 27.80 27.32
C ASN A 105 -16.38 27.83 26.82
N PRO A 106 -15.57 28.84 27.20
CA PRO A 106 -14.18 28.95 26.77
C PRO A 106 -13.28 27.80 27.23
N ASP A 107 -13.51 27.23 28.41
CA ASP A 107 -12.70 26.12 28.94
C ASP A 107 -12.89 24.85 28.12
N THR A 108 -14.12 24.60 27.67
CA THR A 108 -14.42 23.48 26.77
C THR A 108 -13.75 23.67 25.41
N ILE A 109 -13.75 24.88 24.85
CA ILE A 109 -13.02 25.16 23.61
C ILE A 109 -11.51 24.99 23.79
N LYS A 110 -10.95 25.47 24.91
CA LYS A 110 -9.53 25.28 25.22
C LYS A 110 -9.16 23.80 25.27
N LYS A 111 -10.02 22.95 25.86
CA LYS A 111 -9.84 21.48 25.88
C LYS A 111 -9.87 20.87 24.46
N TYR A 112 -10.75 21.34 23.59
CA TYR A 112 -10.87 20.82 22.22
C TYR A 112 -10.00 21.52 21.18
N LYS A 113 -9.25 22.55 21.56
CA LYS A 113 -8.51 23.42 20.65
C LYS A 113 -7.63 22.64 19.67
N GLY A 114 -6.91 21.64 20.16
CA GLY A 114 -6.07 20.77 19.33
C GLY A 114 -6.86 20.07 18.22
N TRP A 115 -8.07 19.62 18.48
CA TRP A 115 -8.91 18.87 17.52
C TRP A 115 -9.70 19.79 16.58
N ILE A 116 -10.02 21.00 17.03
CA ILE A 116 -10.66 22.01 16.18
C ILE A 116 -9.65 22.50 15.14
N PHE A 117 -8.41 22.79 15.56
CA PHE A 117 -7.43 23.54 14.76
C PHE A 117 -6.26 22.70 14.19
N ASN A 118 -6.19 21.39 14.42
CA ASN A 118 -5.28 20.51 13.70
C ASN A 118 -5.85 20.06 12.35
N THR A 119 -5.06 19.34 11.56
CA THR A 119 -5.55 18.50 10.47
C THR A 119 -5.05 17.08 10.68
N THR A 120 -5.79 16.11 10.14
CA THR A 120 -5.43 14.68 10.19
C THR A 120 -5.37 14.19 8.76
N GLY A 121 -4.33 13.44 8.44
CA GLY A 121 -4.00 13.03 7.08
C GLY A 121 -3.31 11.67 7.10
N LEU A 122 -3.74 10.77 6.21
CA LEU A 122 -3.11 9.46 6.06
C LEU A 122 -1.85 9.60 5.19
N VAL A 123 -0.73 9.06 5.68
CA VAL A 123 0.53 8.92 4.92
C VAL A 123 0.90 7.44 4.90
N PRO A 124 0.46 6.67 3.89
CA PRO A 124 0.65 5.22 3.88
C PRO A 124 2.08 4.83 3.53
N ASN A 125 2.56 3.72 4.08
CA ASN A 125 3.81 3.10 3.66
C ASN A 125 3.64 2.41 2.29
N SER A 126 3.84 3.17 1.20
CA SER A 126 3.64 2.70 -0.19
C SER A 126 4.93 2.39 -0.96
N GLY A 127 6.09 2.80 -0.46
CA GLY A 127 7.35 2.71 -1.22
C GLY A 127 7.72 1.28 -1.64
N ARG A 128 7.51 0.30 -0.75
CA ARG A 128 7.76 -1.12 -1.04
C ARG A 128 6.81 -1.64 -2.12
N PHE A 129 5.52 -1.36 -1.98
CA PHE A 129 4.50 -1.75 -2.95
C PHE A 129 4.79 -1.16 -4.34
N GLU A 130 5.05 0.15 -4.42
CA GLU A 130 5.32 0.81 -5.70
C GLU A 130 6.61 0.31 -6.36
N GLY A 131 7.66 0.04 -5.58
CA GLY A 131 8.90 -0.57 -6.09
C GLY A 131 8.67 -1.99 -6.65
N PHE A 132 7.90 -2.81 -5.94
CA PHE A 132 7.60 -4.18 -6.37
C PHE A 132 6.67 -4.23 -7.58
N LYS A 133 5.71 -3.31 -7.66
CA LYS A 133 4.82 -3.14 -8.81
C LYS A 133 5.57 -2.63 -10.04
N SER A 134 6.35 -1.56 -9.90
CA SER A 134 7.08 -0.93 -11.02
C SER A 134 8.17 -1.83 -11.62
N SER A 135 8.75 -2.73 -10.82
CA SER A 135 9.67 -3.76 -11.31
C SER A 135 8.99 -4.93 -12.03
N GLY A 136 7.66 -4.91 -12.17
CA GLY A 136 6.88 -5.99 -12.81
C GLY A 136 6.74 -7.26 -11.95
N LYS A 137 7.28 -7.24 -10.72
CA LYS A 137 7.33 -8.41 -9.84
C LYS A 137 6.03 -8.70 -9.11
N ILE A 138 5.06 -7.78 -9.10
CA ILE A 138 3.74 -8.03 -8.47
C ILE A 138 3.07 -9.32 -8.99
N GLY A 139 3.32 -9.70 -10.25
CA GLY A 139 2.81 -10.92 -10.86
C GLY A 139 3.43 -12.23 -10.33
N THR A 140 4.58 -12.15 -9.65
CA THR A 140 5.31 -13.33 -9.11
C THR A 140 4.71 -13.83 -7.80
N ILE A 141 3.80 -13.08 -7.18
CA ILE A 141 3.01 -13.55 -6.04
C ILE A 141 2.14 -14.72 -6.52
N SER A 142 2.42 -15.91 -5.96
CA SER A 142 1.80 -17.16 -6.37
C SER A 142 0.34 -17.23 -5.88
N ASN A 143 0.07 -16.78 -4.66
CA ASN A 143 -1.27 -16.66 -4.13
C ASN A 143 -2.02 -15.47 -4.78
N LYS A 144 -2.92 -15.77 -5.72
CA LYS A 144 -3.68 -14.76 -6.47
C LYS A 144 -4.67 -13.98 -5.61
N GLU A 145 -5.20 -14.58 -4.57
CA GLU A 145 -6.08 -13.87 -3.63
C GLU A 145 -5.28 -12.82 -2.85
N LEU A 146 -4.09 -13.19 -2.35
CA LEU A 146 -3.18 -12.27 -1.67
C LEU A 146 -2.72 -11.15 -2.61
N GLN A 147 -2.32 -11.50 -3.84
CA GLN A 147 -1.93 -10.54 -4.87
C GLN A 147 -3.04 -9.50 -5.11
N ASN A 148 -4.27 -9.95 -5.30
CA ASN A 148 -5.41 -9.08 -5.56
C ASN A 148 -5.74 -8.22 -4.33
N ASN A 149 -5.73 -8.78 -3.13
CA ASN A 149 -5.98 -8.01 -1.92
C ASN A 149 -4.94 -6.88 -1.71
N ILE A 150 -3.66 -7.14 -2.00
CA ILE A 150 -2.61 -6.11 -1.95
C ILE A 150 -2.89 -5.02 -3.00
N MET A 151 -3.26 -5.41 -4.22
CA MET A 151 -3.59 -4.46 -5.28
C MET A 151 -4.80 -3.60 -4.91
N ASP A 152 -5.90 -4.20 -4.44
CA ASP A 152 -7.11 -3.51 -4.01
C ASP A 152 -6.81 -2.52 -2.87
N LEU A 153 -6.00 -2.95 -1.89
CA LEU A 153 -5.61 -2.10 -0.77
C LEU A 153 -4.97 -0.80 -1.24
N TYR A 154 -3.91 -0.90 -2.07
CA TYR A 154 -3.12 0.26 -2.47
C TYR A 154 -3.72 1.05 -3.63
N GLN A 155 -4.49 0.41 -4.51
CA GLN A 155 -5.06 1.08 -5.70
C GLN A 155 -6.48 1.57 -5.49
N GLU A 156 -7.20 1.05 -4.49
CA GLU A 156 -8.58 1.44 -4.22
C GLU A 156 -8.80 1.92 -2.78
N ASN A 157 -8.54 1.07 -1.78
CA ASN A 157 -8.92 1.38 -0.39
C ASN A 157 -8.16 2.58 0.18
N ILE A 158 -6.83 2.62 0.03
CA ILE A 158 -5.99 3.72 0.51
C ILE A 158 -6.33 5.04 -0.23
N PRO A 159 -6.37 5.10 -1.57
CA PRO A 159 -6.77 6.31 -2.29
C PRO A 159 -8.16 6.83 -1.88
N ASN A 160 -9.09 5.92 -1.62
CA ASN A 160 -10.43 6.27 -1.15
C ASN A 160 -10.41 6.96 0.23
N VAL A 161 -9.63 6.44 1.17
CA VAL A 161 -9.44 7.05 2.51
C VAL A 161 -8.75 8.42 2.39
N ILE A 162 -7.71 8.53 1.56
CA ILE A 162 -7.00 9.81 1.31
C ILE A 162 -7.97 10.85 0.76
N SER A 163 -8.78 10.48 -0.23
CA SER A 163 -9.77 11.39 -0.84
C SER A 163 -10.75 11.94 0.20
N SER A 164 -11.32 11.08 1.03
CA SER A 164 -12.24 11.50 2.11
C SER A 164 -11.55 12.39 3.16
N THR A 165 -10.32 12.06 3.52
CA THR A 165 -9.54 12.81 4.49
C THR A 165 -9.18 14.21 3.97
N ASN A 166 -8.79 14.31 2.70
CA ASN A 166 -8.52 15.57 2.03
C ASN A 166 -9.79 16.43 1.93
N TYR A 167 -10.93 15.82 1.58
CA TYR A 167 -12.20 16.53 1.54
C TYR A 167 -12.61 17.09 2.90
N TYR A 168 -12.40 16.31 3.98
CA TYR A 168 -12.62 16.80 5.35
C TYR A 168 -11.68 17.95 5.72
N THR A 169 -10.40 17.84 5.34
CA THR A 169 -9.41 18.90 5.55
C THR A 169 -9.80 20.19 4.83
N LEU A 170 -10.29 20.12 3.59
CA LEU A 170 -10.81 21.27 2.86
C LEU A 170 -11.99 21.95 3.57
N LYS A 171 -12.89 21.16 4.20
CA LYS A 171 -13.96 21.73 5.04
C LYS A 171 -13.41 22.44 6.27
N LYS A 172 -12.39 21.89 6.94
CA LYS A 172 -11.73 22.54 8.08
C LYS A 172 -11.01 23.82 7.65
N GLN A 173 -10.40 23.84 6.47
CA GLN A 173 -9.75 25.05 5.94
C GLN A 173 -10.74 26.22 5.82
N LYS A 174 -11.99 25.97 5.38
CA LYS A 174 -13.04 27.00 5.34
C LYS A 174 -13.31 27.61 6.73
N LEU A 175 -13.26 26.78 7.78
CA LEU A 175 -13.39 27.27 9.16
C LEU A 175 -12.17 28.11 9.56
N PHE A 176 -10.97 27.68 9.19
CA PHE A 176 -9.72 28.40 9.49
C PHE A 176 -9.68 29.75 8.80
N ASP A 177 -10.08 29.83 7.54
CA ASP A 177 -10.14 31.06 6.77
C ASP A 177 -11.16 32.04 7.37
N HIS A 178 -12.33 31.53 7.75
CA HIS A 178 -13.36 32.32 8.45
C HIS A 178 -12.86 32.86 9.79
N ILE A 179 -12.24 32.01 10.61
CA ILE A 179 -11.71 32.42 11.91
C ILE A 179 -10.59 33.43 11.72
N SER A 180 -9.67 33.20 10.78
CA SER A 180 -8.52 34.09 10.55
C SER A 180 -8.95 35.47 10.04
N SER A 181 -10.02 35.56 9.25
CA SER A 181 -10.54 36.82 8.73
C SER A 181 -11.43 37.60 9.71
N THR A 182 -12.01 36.94 10.71
CA THR A 182 -12.97 37.57 11.65
C THR A 182 -12.45 37.72 13.07
N LYS A 183 -11.39 36.98 13.43
CA LYS A 183 -10.76 37.04 14.75
C LYS A 183 -10.07 38.38 14.95
N LYS A 184 -10.35 39.00 16.10
CA LYS A 184 -9.84 40.29 16.54
C LYS A 184 -9.25 40.16 17.93
N ARG A 185 -8.22 40.93 18.20
CA ARG A 185 -7.70 41.14 19.55
C ARG A 185 -8.72 41.99 20.33
N ILE A 186 -9.13 41.53 21.51
CA ILE A 186 -10.02 42.29 22.41
C ILE A 186 -9.18 43.03 23.45
N THR A 187 -8.16 42.36 24.01
CA THR A 187 -7.21 42.91 24.99
C THR A 187 -5.79 42.46 24.64
N ASP A 188 -4.77 42.87 25.40
CA ASP A 188 -3.37 42.53 25.14
C ASP A 188 -3.04 41.03 25.15
N SER A 189 -3.94 40.17 25.63
CA SER A 189 -3.70 38.73 25.71
C SER A 189 -4.88 37.84 25.29
N THR A 190 -6.02 38.40 24.87
CA THR A 190 -7.20 37.61 24.49
C THR A 190 -7.83 38.06 23.17
N THR A 191 -8.56 37.12 22.55
CA THR A 191 -9.21 37.30 21.26
C THR A 191 -10.67 36.90 21.35
N ASN A 192 -11.48 37.40 20.41
CA ASN A 192 -12.90 37.08 20.30
C ASN A 192 -13.21 35.67 19.74
N GLU A 193 -12.34 34.68 19.98
CA GLU A 193 -12.40 33.35 19.34
C GLU A 193 -13.71 32.62 19.65
N THR A 194 -14.19 32.69 20.89
CA THR A 194 -15.46 32.08 21.28
C THR A 194 -16.67 32.77 20.65
N GLU A 195 -16.65 34.10 20.45
CA GLU A 195 -17.72 34.78 19.71
C GLU A 195 -17.68 34.43 18.23
N VAL A 196 -16.50 34.33 17.63
CA VAL A 196 -16.35 33.91 16.23
C VAL A 196 -16.87 32.49 16.03
N LEU A 197 -16.50 31.54 16.91
CA LEU A 197 -17.02 30.17 16.88
C LEU A 197 -18.54 30.10 17.17
N ALA A 198 -19.08 31.09 17.88
CA ALA A 198 -20.51 31.22 18.17
C ALA A 198 -21.34 31.73 16.97
N SER A 199 -20.71 32.29 15.93
CA SER A 199 -21.42 32.85 14.78
C SER A 199 -22.14 31.81 13.92
N ASP A 200 -23.18 32.25 13.19
CA ASP A 200 -23.96 31.41 12.29
C ASP A 200 -23.10 30.81 11.16
N GLN A 201 -22.13 31.57 10.66
CA GLN A 201 -21.20 31.07 9.64
C GLN A 201 -20.33 29.94 10.20
N SER A 202 -19.78 30.09 11.41
CA SER A 202 -19.05 29.03 12.09
C SER A 202 -19.95 27.81 12.36
N PHE A 203 -21.19 28.04 12.79
CA PHE A 203 -22.18 26.97 12.99
C PHE A 203 -22.40 26.15 11.73
N ASN A 204 -22.67 26.82 10.60
CA ASN A 204 -22.92 26.16 9.32
C ASN A 204 -21.71 25.33 8.87
N ILE A 205 -20.49 25.87 8.97
CA ILE A 205 -19.27 25.14 8.62
C ILE A 205 -19.07 23.95 9.57
N CYS A 206 -19.14 24.16 10.89
CA CYS A 206 -18.96 23.12 11.91
C CYS A 206 -19.99 22.00 11.78
N LYS A 207 -21.23 22.30 11.37
CA LYS A 207 -22.25 21.28 11.14
C LYS A 207 -21.85 20.29 10.05
N THR A 208 -21.10 20.73 9.04
CA THR A 208 -20.57 19.81 8.00
C THR A 208 -19.41 18.95 8.49
N LEU A 209 -18.78 19.33 9.60
CA LEU A 209 -17.60 18.68 10.21
C LEU A 209 -17.98 17.66 11.29
N THR A 210 -19.26 17.56 11.67
CA THR A 210 -19.75 16.55 12.63
C THR A 210 -19.86 15.16 12.01
N PHE A 211 -19.97 15.06 10.69
CA PHE A 211 -20.16 13.81 9.94
C PHE A 211 -18.81 13.11 9.69
N VAL A 212 -18.24 12.52 10.75
CA VAL A 212 -16.95 11.82 10.69
C VAL A 212 -17.05 10.30 10.51
N ASN A 213 -18.24 9.73 10.73
CA ASN A 213 -18.43 8.27 10.70
C ASN A 213 -18.07 7.66 9.35
N GLU A 214 -18.45 8.28 8.24
CA GLU A 214 -18.11 7.79 6.90
C GLU A 214 -16.59 7.69 6.69
N ILE A 215 -15.82 8.64 7.22
CA ILE A 215 -14.36 8.61 7.17
C ILE A 215 -13.86 7.43 8.01
N ILE A 216 -14.34 7.32 9.26
CA ILE A 216 -13.98 6.24 10.19
C ILE A 216 -14.27 4.86 9.58
N ASP A 217 -15.42 4.69 8.93
CA ASP A 217 -15.81 3.44 8.26
C ASP A 217 -14.85 3.08 7.12
N ARG A 218 -14.40 4.07 6.34
CA ARG A 218 -13.38 3.87 5.29
C ARG A 218 -12.03 3.45 5.89
N TYR A 219 -11.62 4.03 7.02
CA TYR A 219 -10.44 3.56 7.76
C TYR A 219 -10.62 2.11 8.22
N ASP A 220 -11.79 1.73 8.74
CA ASP A 220 -12.08 0.36 9.17
C ASP A 220 -12.01 -0.65 8.02
N ILE A 221 -12.56 -0.32 6.86
CA ILE A 221 -12.45 -1.14 5.65
C ILE A 221 -10.97 -1.37 5.30
N CYS A 222 -10.17 -0.30 5.30
CA CYS A 222 -8.74 -0.36 4.98
C CYS A 222 -7.98 -1.22 6.02
N ILE A 223 -8.16 -0.97 7.31
CA ILE A 223 -7.53 -1.73 8.40
C ILE A 223 -7.90 -3.22 8.33
N ASN A 224 -9.16 -3.55 8.04
CA ASN A 224 -9.61 -4.94 7.93
C ASN A 224 -8.99 -5.63 6.71
N LYS A 225 -8.82 -4.92 5.59
CA LYS A 225 -8.10 -5.43 4.42
C LYS A 225 -6.62 -5.66 4.75
N MET A 226 -5.96 -4.74 5.44
CA MET A 226 -4.58 -4.90 5.91
C MET A 226 -4.40 -6.13 6.80
N LYS A 227 -5.30 -6.33 7.78
CA LYS A 227 -5.31 -7.53 8.64
C LYS A 227 -5.46 -8.82 7.83
N THR A 228 -6.38 -8.82 6.86
CA THR A 228 -6.58 -9.97 5.97
C THR A 228 -5.31 -10.32 5.19
N ILE A 229 -4.61 -9.31 4.66
CA ILE A 229 -3.33 -9.48 3.96
C ILE A 229 -2.26 -10.03 4.90
N ILE A 230 -2.13 -9.48 6.11
CA ILE A 230 -1.19 -9.98 7.13
C ILE A 230 -1.47 -11.45 7.45
N ASP A 231 -2.74 -11.84 7.62
CA ASP A 231 -3.11 -13.23 7.88
C ASP A 231 -2.79 -14.15 6.70
N GLN A 232 -2.99 -13.69 5.46
CA GLN A 232 -2.59 -14.43 4.26
C GLN A 232 -1.07 -14.61 4.16
N ILE A 233 -0.29 -13.57 4.47
CA ILE A 233 1.18 -13.64 4.52
C ILE A 233 1.63 -14.64 5.60
N ASN A 234 1.01 -14.61 6.78
CA ASN A 234 1.30 -15.55 7.86
C ASN A 234 0.95 -16.99 7.49
N LYS A 235 -0.10 -17.23 6.69
CA LYS A 235 -0.41 -18.59 6.21
C LYS A 235 0.63 -19.11 5.22
N GLU A 236 1.20 -18.24 4.40
CA GLU A 236 2.17 -18.62 3.36
C GLU A 236 3.61 -18.72 3.89
N TYR A 237 3.97 -17.88 4.86
CA TYR A 237 5.35 -17.73 5.35
C TYR A 237 5.48 -17.63 6.88
N GLY A 238 4.41 -17.92 7.62
CA GLY A 238 4.42 -17.85 9.08
C GLY A 238 5.44 -18.80 9.67
N GLU A 239 6.36 -18.22 10.44
CA GLU A 239 7.01 -18.85 11.59
C GLU A 239 6.03 -18.92 12.76
#